data_AF-A0A2N0V8F4-F1
#
_entry.id   AF-A0A2N0V8F4-F1
#
_cell.length_a   1.000
_cell.length_b   1.000
_cell.length_c   1.000
_cell.angle_alpha   90.00
_cell.angle_beta   90.00
_cell.angle_gamma   90.00
#
_symmetry.space_group_name_H-M   'P 1'
#
loop_
_entity.id
_entity.type
_entity.pdbx_description
1 polymer ?
#
loop_
_entity_poly.entity_id
_entity_poly.type
_entity_poly.pdbx_seq_one_letter_code
_entity_poly.pdbx_strand_id
1 'polypeptide(L)'
;MNKYRLIMNGENFLIQTESGLKKHGFYQTIFVESQNPETAENEAVEIIKNSDLKDIVKNENNDPPMIYLEEIDELESFEGVETMVQGRAFYLEKE
;
A
#
# COMPACT_ATOMS: atom_id res chain seq x y z
N MET A 1 21.29 7.33 -1.93
CA MET A 1 20.19 6.41 -1.60
C MET A 1 19.78 5.75 -2.90
N ASN A 2 19.40 4.48 -2.82
CA ASN A 2 18.93 3.71 -3.96
C ASN A 2 17.46 4.05 -4.19
N LYS A 3 17.02 3.98 -5.44
CA LYS A 3 15.65 4.25 -5.83
C LYS A 3 14.91 2.94 -5.96
N TYR A 4 13.76 2.81 -5.31
CA TYR A 4 12.96 1.59 -5.36
C TYR A 4 11.57 1.88 -5.88
N ARG A 5 11.05 0.95 -6.69
CA ARG A 5 9.62 0.80 -6.98
C ARG A 5 9.11 -0.39 -6.20
N LEU A 6 8.05 -0.18 -5.43
CA LEU A 6 7.39 -1.20 -4.65
C LEU A 6 5.95 -1.35 -5.12
N ILE A 7 5.49 -2.58 -5.25
CA ILE A 7 4.07 -2.92 -5.39
C ILE A 7 3.63 -3.49 -4.05
N MET A 8 2.73 -2.78 -3.38
CA MET A 8 2.19 -3.17 -2.08
C MET A 8 0.79 -3.74 -2.27
N ASN A 9 0.52 -4.87 -1.64
CA ASN A 9 -0.78 -5.50 -1.57
C ASN A 9 -1.36 -5.36 -0.16
N GLY A 10 -2.44 -4.59 -0.02
CA GLY A 10 -3.19 -4.51 1.23
C GLY A 10 -4.33 -5.52 1.23
N GLU A 11 -4.46 -6.31 2.29
CA GLU A 11 -5.51 -7.31 2.47
C GLU A 11 -6.27 -7.10 3.77
N ASN A 12 -7.48 -7.63 3.82
CA ASN A 12 -8.38 -7.58 4.96
C ASN A 12 -8.75 -6.16 5.39
N PHE A 13 -8.88 -5.22 4.44
CA PHE A 13 -9.33 -3.85 4.76
C PHE A 13 -10.86 -3.80 4.80
N LEU A 14 -11.42 -3.74 6.01
CA LEU A 14 -12.86 -3.60 6.22
C LEU A 14 -13.25 -2.12 6.01
N ILE A 15 -13.87 -1.83 4.86
CA ILE A 15 -14.16 -0.46 4.42
C ILE A 15 -15.67 -0.26 4.27
N GLN A 16 -16.17 0.88 4.75
CA GLN A 16 -17.55 1.30 4.55
C GLN A 16 -17.71 1.94 3.17
N THR A 17 -18.48 1.29 2.30
CA THR A 17 -18.87 1.83 0.98
C THR A 17 -20.36 2.16 0.95
N GLU A 18 -20.84 2.75 -0.14
CA GLU A 18 -22.29 2.94 -0.39
C GLU A 18 -23.05 1.60 -0.38
N SER A 19 -22.38 0.51 -0.76
CA SER A 19 -22.95 -0.84 -0.80
C SER A 19 -22.92 -1.58 0.53
N GLY A 20 -22.42 -0.94 1.59
CA GLY A 20 -22.23 -1.53 2.92
C GLY A 20 -20.77 -1.72 3.31
N LEU A 21 -20.58 -2.36 4.46
CA LEU A 21 -19.29 -2.70 5.02
C LEU A 21 -18.78 -4.01 4.38
N LYS A 22 -17.64 -3.97 3.70
CA LYS A 22 -17.07 -5.14 3.01
C LYS A 22 -15.56 -5.20 3.17
N LYS A 23 -15.00 -6.41 3.06
CA LYS A 23 -13.55 -6.62 2.99
C LYS A 23 -13.06 -6.34 1.58
N HIS A 24 -12.10 -5.44 1.51
CA HIS A 24 -11.41 -5.06 0.30
C HIS A 24 -9.93 -5.32 0.47
N GLY A 25 -9.29 -5.65 -0.63
CA GLY A 25 -7.86 -5.49 -0.76
C GLY A 25 -7.53 -4.41 -1.76
N PHE A 26 -6.25 -4.09 -1.90
CA PHE A 26 -5.79 -3.14 -2.90
C PHE A 26 -4.36 -3.42 -3.35
N TYR A 27 -4.05 -2.99 -4.55
CA TYR A 27 -2.67 -2.78 -4.98
C TYR A 27 -2.33 -1.29 -5.03
N GLN A 28 -1.14 -0.95 -4.57
CA GLN A 28 -0.62 0.41 -4.64
C GLN A 28 0.87 0.39 -5.00
N THR A 29 1.25 1.17 -6.00
CA THR A 29 2.65 1.36 -6.37
C THR A 29 3.23 2.56 -5.62
N ILE A 30 4.38 2.36 -4.98
CA ILE A 30 5.09 3.39 -4.21
C ILE A 30 6.54 3.45 -4.68
N PHE A 31 7.06 4.65 -4.84
CA PHE A 31 8.46 4.94 -5.13
C PHE A 31 9.10 5.59 -3.91
N VAL A 32 10.29 5.12 -3.52
CA VAL A 32 11.03 5.66 -2.36
C VAL A 32 12.53 5.68 -2.64
N GLU A 33 13.22 6.67 -2.05
CA GLU A 33 14.69 6.65 -1.96
C GLU A 33 15.10 6.12 -0.60
N SER A 34 15.75 4.96 -0.55
CA SER A 34 16.13 4.33 0.72
C SER A 34 17.53 3.72 0.66
N GLN A 35 18.07 3.29 1.80
CA GLN A 35 19.44 2.78 1.86
C GLN A 35 19.56 1.35 1.34
N ASN A 36 18.51 0.55 1.54
CA ASN A 36 18.45 -0.86 1.17
C ASN A 36 16.97 -1.30 1.01
N PRO A 37 16.71 -2.49 0.45
CA PRO A 37 15.36 -2.99 0.22
C PRO A 37 14.49 -3.05 1.49
N GLU A 38 15.05 -3.46 2.62
CA GLU A 38 14.33 -3.57 3.90
C GLU A 38 13.86 -2.20 4.40
N THR A 39 14.70 -1.17 4.31
CA THR A 39 14.31 0.20 4.65
C THR A 39 13.25 0.75 3.70
N ALA A 40 13.31 0.40 2.40
CA ALA A 40 12.33 0.82 1.40
C ALA A 40 10.94 0.23 1.67
N GLU A 41 10.88 -1.05 2.04
CA GLU A 41 9.63 -1.70 2.43
C GLU A 41 9.00 -1.03 3.65
N ASN A 42 9.79 -0.78 4.71
CA ASN A 42 9.30 -0.11 5.91
C ASN A 42 8.75 1.29 5.62
N GLU A 43 9.44 2.06 4.77
CA GLU A 43 8.97 3.39 4.34
C GLU A 43 7.65 3.30 3.55
N ALA A 44 7.52 2.34 2.64
CA ALA A 44 6.29 2.11 1.89
C ALA A 44 5.11 1.73 2.79
N VAL A 45 5.35 0.87 3.79
CA VAL A 45 4.34 0.49 4.79
C VAL A 45 3.90 1.71 5.62
N GLU A 46 4.84 2.54 6.07
CA GLU A 46 4.51 3.76 6.81
C GLU A 46 3.74 4.78 5.96
N ILE A 47 4.05 4.92 4.68
CA ILE A 47 3.28 5.75 3.74
C ILE A 47 1.82 5.28 3.68
N ILE A 48 1.59 3.97 3.55
CA ILE A 48 0.24 3.39 3.49
C ILE A 48 -0.50 3.60 4.81
N LYS A 49 0.13 3.31 5.95
CA LYS A 49 -0.47 3.45 7.28
C LYS A 49 -0.90 4.89 7.59
N ASN A 50 -0.14 5.87 7.11
CA ASN A 50 -0.42 7.29 7.34
C ASN A 50 -1.31 7.92 6.26
N SER A 51 -1.74 7.14 5.26
CA SER A 51 -2.64 7.59 4.19
C SER A 51 -4.09 7.76 4.66
N ASP A 52 -4.95 8.13 3.73
CA ASP A 52 -6.41 8.22 3.89
C ASP A 52 -7.08 6.90 4.33
N LEU A 53 -6.39 5.75 4.22
CA LEU A 53 -6.89 4.45 4.71
C LEU A 53 -7.24 4.46 6.19
N LYS A 54 -6.45 5.17 7.01
CA LYS A 54 -6.66 5.21 8.47
C LYS A 54 -8.04 5.77 8.85
N ASP A 55 -8.61 6.62 8.01
CA ASP A 55 -9.88 7.30 8.27
C ASP A 55 -11.09 6.45 7.83
N ILE A 56 -10.88 5.54 6.88
CA ILE A 56 -11.95 4.73 6.28
C ILE A 56 -11.99 3.28 6.78
N VAL A 57 -10.88 2.76 7.30
CA VAL A 57 -10.77 1.40 7.86
C VAL A 57 -11.61 1.26 9.12
N LYS A 58 -12.34 0.15 9.23
CA LYS A 58 -13.22 -0.20 10.35
C LYS A 58 -12.86 -1.54 11.01
N ASN A 59 -11.68 -2.06 10.72
CA ASN A 59 -11.19 -3.30 11.34
C ASN A 59 -11.15 -3.19 12.86
N GLU A 60 -11.52 -4.29 13.53
CA GLU A 60 -11.32 -4.45 14.96
C GLU A 60 -9.87 -4.91 15.25
N ASN A 61 -9.41 -4.71 16.49
CA ASN A 61 -8.05 -5.08 16.88
C ASN A 61 -7.76 -6.60 16.79
N ASN A 62 -8.79 -7.45 16.76
CA ASN A 62 -8.67 -8.91 16.66
C ASN A 62 -8.62 -9.42 15.21
N ASP A 63 -8.89 -8.56 14.23
CA ASP A 63 -8.88 -8.86 12.79
C ASP A 63 -8.24 -7.69 12.01
N PRO A 64 -6.93 -7.40 12.25
CA PRO A 64 -6.29 -6.25 11.65
C PRO A 64 -6.07 -6.41 10.13
N PRO A 65 -6.06 -5.31 9.37
CA PRO A 65 -5.65 -5.34 7.98
C PRO A 65 -4.15 -5.63 7.90
N MET A 66 -3.72 -6.25 6.80
CA MET A 66 -2.32 -6.60 6.55
C MET A 66 -1.84 -5.94 5.26
N ILE A 67 -0.56 -5.57 5.22
CA ILE A 67 0.09 -5.03 4.03
C ILE A 67 1.28 -5.92 3.72
N TYR A 68 1.34 -6.41 2.50
CA TYR A 68 2.37 -7.28 1.98
C TYR A 68 3.14 -6.57 0.87
N LEU A 69 4.45 -6.81 0.82
CA LEU A 69 5.26 -6.48 -0.34
C LEU A 69 5.05 -7.55 -1.41
N GLU A 70 4.51 -7.16 -2.56
CA GLU A 70 4.32 -8.06 -3.70
C GLU A 70 5.57 -8.08 -4.60
N GLU A 71 6.11 -6.89 -4.88
CA GLU A 71 7.25 -6.72 -5.78
C GLU A 71 8.11 -5.54 -5.33
N ILE A 72 9.43 -5.69 -5.44
CA ILE A 72 10.40 -4.60 -5.23
C ILE A 72 11.46 -4.62 -6.33
N ASP A 73 11.63 -3.48 -7.00
CA ASP A 73 12.66 -3.27 -8.01
C ASP A 73 13.55 -2.08 -7.64
N GLU A 74 14.86 -2.25 -7.77
CA GLU A 74 15.80 -1.13 -7.74
C GLU A 74 15.86 -0.46 -9.12
N LEU A 75 15.79 0.87 -9.14
CA LEU A 75 15.74 1.69 -10.35
C LEU A 75 16.98 2.59 -10.46
N GLU A 76 17.40 2.88 -11.68
CA GLU A 76 18.46 3.88 -11.94
C GLU A 76 17.93 5.32 -11.72
N SER A 77 16.68 5.58 -12.09
CA SER A 77 16.04 6.91 -12.01
C SER A 77 14.53 6.81 -11.77
N PHE A 78 13.92 7.93 -11.35
CA PHE A 78 12.46 8.12 -11.34
C PHE A 78 11.98 8.97 -12.52
N GLU A 79 12.74 9.00 -13.62
CA GLU A 79 12.35 9.78 -14.79
C GLU A 79 11.02 9.28 -15.35
N GLY A 80 10.07 10.19 -15.55
CA GLY A 80 8.71 9.86 -15.99
C GLY A 80 7.73 9.48 -14.86
N VAL A 81 8.17 9.43 -13.59
CA VAL A 81 7.28 9.23 -12.44
C VAL A 81 6.69 10.57 -12.01
N GLU A 82 5.37 10.75 -12.19
CA GLU A 82 4.69 12.00 -11.83
C GLU A 82 4.52 12.17 -10.31
N THR A 83 4.25 11.07 -9.59
CA THR A 83 4.06 11.07 -8.13
C THR A 83 4.75 9.88 -7.48
N MET A 84 5.34 10.09 -6.30
CA MET A 84 6.00 9.02 -5.55
C MET A 84 5.02 7.98 -4.99
N VAL A 85 3.75 8.35 -4.83
CA VAL A 85 2.65 7.44 -4.50
C VAL A 85 1.70 7.44 -5.67
N GLN A 86 1.55 6.29 -6.32
CA GLN A 86 0.61 6.12 -7.42
C GLN A 86 -0.79 5.85 -6.88
N GLY A 87 -1.79 5.95 -7.76
CA GLY A 87 -3.18 5.64 -7.42
C GLY A 87 -3.33 4.26 -6.79
N ARG A 88 -4.39 4.10 -5.99
CA ARG A 88 -4.73 2.85 -5.31
C ARG A 88 -5.83 2.12 -6.06
N ALA A 89 -5.59 0.88 -6.44
CA ALA A 89 -6.56 0.04 -7.11
C ALA A 89 -7.18 -0.95 -6.12
N PHE A 90 -8.44 -0.71 -5.73
CA PHE A 90 -9.16 -1.62 -4.82
C PHE A 90 -9.79 -2.81 -5.57
N TYR A 91 -9.82 -3.95 -4.89
CA TYR A 91 -10.58 -5.12 -5.29
C TYR A 91 -11.46 -5.60 -4.13
N LEU A 92 -12.54 -6.30 -4.46
CA LEU A 92 -13.37 -6.97 -3.44
C LEU A 92 -12.73 -8.31 -3.09
N GLU A 93 -12.54 -8.60 -1.82
CA GLU A 93 -12.07 -9.91 -1.39
C GLU A 93 -13.18 -10.95 -1.55
N LYS A 94 -12.79 -12.17 -1.92
CA LYS A 94 -13.73 -13.29 -1.96
C LYS A 94 -13.94 -13.78 -0.53
N GLU A 95 -15.20 -13.88 -0.12
CA GLU A 95 -15.62 -14.46 1.15
C GLU A 95 -15.30 -15.96 1.25
#